data_AF-A0A2P1ERM5-F1
#
_entry.id   AF-A0A2P1ERM5-F1
#
_cell.length_a   1.000
_cell.length_b   1.000
_cell.length_c   1.000
_cell.angle_alpha   90.00
_cell.angle_beta   90.00
_cell.angle_gamma   90.00
#
_symmetry.space_group_name_H-M   'P 1'
#
loop_
_entity.id
_entity.type
_entity.pdbx_description
1 polymer ?
#
loop_
_entity_poly.entity_id
_entity_poly.type
_entity_poly.pdbx_seq_one_letter_code
_entity_poly.pdbx_strand_id
1 'polypeptide(L)'
;MFKFVVLLTCAFVAVNAVSEELKGKFLEKMTKIGGECAKEVGANEDDIAELIAHKLPSRHEGECMIFCFHKHLGLMNEDGTLNKEG
;
A
#
# COMPACT_ATOMS: atom_id res chain seq x y z
N MET A 1 6.82 -41.95 5.55
CA MET A 1 6.36 -40.94 6.53
C MET A 1 7.34 -39.77 6.66
N PHE A 2 8.60 -40.00 7.03
CA PHE A 2 9.61 -38.95 7.23
C PHE A 2 9.84 -38.02 6.01
N LYS A 3 9.90 -38.60 4.79
CA LYS A 3 10.01 -37.82 3.53
C LYS A 3 8.86 -36.83 3.31
N PHE A 4 7.63 -37.21 3.68
CA PHE A 4 6.46 -36.33 3.55
C PHE A 4 6.47 -35.20 4.59
N VAL A 5 6.94 -35.48 5.80
CA VAL A 5 7.09 -34.48 6.87
C VAL A 5 8.14 -33.43 6.51
N VAL A 6 9.29 -33.84 5.96
CA VAL A 6 10.32 -32.91 5.49
C VAL A 6 9.82 -32.04 4.33
N LEU A 7 9.06 -32.62 3.40
CA LEU A 7 8.54 -31.89 2.24
C LEU A 7 7.49 -30.84 2.64
N LEU A 8 6.61 -31.17 3.59
CA LEU A 8 5.60 -30.24 4.13
C LEU A 8 6.23 -29.08 4.93
N THR A 9 7.25 -29.36 5.75
CA THR A 9 7.95 -28.34 6.53
C THR A 9 8.71 -27.35 5.63
N CYS A 10 9.41 -27.84 4.59
CA CYS A 10 10.05 -26.96 3.61
C CYS A 10 9.06 -26.07 2.87
N ALA A 11 7.90 -26.61 2.45
CA ALA A 11 6.86 -25.83 1.80
C ALA A 11 6.30 -24.73 2.72
N PHE A 12 6.08 -25.03 3.99
CA PHE A 12 5.60 -24.05 4.97
C PHE A 12 6.61 -22.92 5.19
N VAL A 13 7.90 -23.23 5.31
CA VAL A 13 8.96 -22.21 5.46
C VAL A 13 9.05 -21.33 4.22
N ALA A 14 9.00 -21.92 3.01
CA ALA A 14 9.03 -21.16 1.77
C ALA A 14 7.85 -20.18 1.64
N VAL A 15 6.64 -20.59 2.03
CA VAL A 15 5.45 -19.72 2.03
C VAL A 15 5.62 -18.53 2.98
N ASN A 16 6.13 -18.77 4.19
CA ASN A 16 6.35 -17.68 5.16
C ASN A 16 7.42 -16.69 4.68
N ALA A 17 8.54 -17.19 4.14
CA ALA A 17 9.62 -16.34 3.63
C ALA A 17 9.15 -15.43 2.47
N VAL A 18 8.39 -15.99 1.51
CA VAL A 18 7.80 -15.21 0.41
C VAL A 18 6.82 -14.16 0.94
N SER A 19 6.03 -14.49 1.97
CA SER A 19 5.08 -13.55 2.57
C SER A 19 5.78 -12.37 3.24
N GLU A 20 6.93 -12.57 3.90
CA GLU A 20 7.70 -11.51 4.53
C GLU A 20 8.35 -10.58 3.51
N GLU A 21 8.95 -11.13 2.45
CA GLU A 21 9.54 -10.34 1.37
C GLU A 21 8.49 -9.50 0.65
N LEU A 22 7.31 -10.06 0.38
CA LEU A 22 6.21 -9.35 -0.25
C LEU A 22 5.69 -8.21 0.64
N LYS A 23 5.52 -8.46 1.95
CA LYS A 23 5.12 -7.42 2.91
C LYS A 23 6.14 -6.29 2.98
N GLY A 24 7.44 -6.60 2.99
CA GLY A 24 8.50 -5.61 3.01
C GLY A 24 8.46 -4.70 1.77
N LYS A 25 8.42 -5.30 0.57
CA LYS A 25 8.34 -4.55 -0.69
C LYS A 25 7.05 -3.73 -0.80
N PHE A 26 5.93 -4.28 -0.30
CA PHE A 26 4.66 -3.56 -0.29
C PHE A 26 4.73 -2.35 0.65
N LEU A 27 5.19 -2.51 1.89
CA LEU A 27 5.35 -1.40 2.84
C LEU A 27 6.28 -0.32 2.29
N GLU A 28 7.43 -0.70 1.72
CA GLU A 28 8.36 0.25 1.10
C GLU A 28 7.68 1.06 -0.01
N LYS A 29 6.94 0.39 -0.91
CA LYS A 29 6.22 1.05 -2.00
C LYS A 29 5.15 2.01 -1.47
N MET A 30 4.35 1.58 -0.49
CA MET A 30 3.28 2.39 0.10
C MET A 30 3.86 3.61 0.84
N THR A 31 4.94 3.44 1.60
CA THR A 31 5.62 4.56 2.29
C THR A 31 6.23 5.53 1.29
N LYS A 32 6.85 5.04 0.22
CA LYS A 32 7.42 5.89 -0.83
C LYS A 32 6.34 6.73 -1.51
N ILE A 33 5.28 6.09 -2.01
CA ILE A 33 4.16 6.78 -2.67
C ILE A 33 3.50 7.77 -1.70
N GLY A 34 3.25 7.36 -0.45
CA GLY A 34 2.67 8.23 0.57
C GLY A 34 3.50 9.49 0.81
N GLY A 35 4.83 9.36 0.87
CA GLY A 35 5.73 10.50 1.01
C GLY A 35 5.82 11.41 -0.22
N GLU A 36 5.69 10.85 -1.43
CA GLU A 36 5.59 11.62 -2.68
C GLU A 36 4.28 12.41 -2.72
N CYS A 37 3.15 11.75 -2.45
CA CYS A 37 1.83 12.39 -2.42
C CYS A 37 1.72 13.47 -1.35
N ALA A 38 2.28 13.26 -0.15
CA ALA A 38 2.23 14.26 0.91
C ALA A 38 2.90 15.57 0.48
N LYS A 39 4.00 15.47 -0.27
CA LYS A 39 4.69 16.63 -0.83
C LYS A 39 3.93 17.27 -1.99
N GLU A 40 3.35 16.46 -2.86
CA GLU A 40 2.60 16.94 -4.03
C GLU A 40 1.38 17.76 -3.64
N VAL A 41 0.63 17.30 -2.64
CA VAL A 41 -0.65 17.92 -2.23
C VAL A 41 -0.50 18.88 -1.05
N GLY A 42 0.70 18.98 -0.47
CA GLY A 42 0.95 19.84 0.69
C GLY A 42 0.29 19.35 1.98
N ALA A 43 0.12 18.04 2.14
CA ALA A 43 -0.46 17.44 3.33
C ALA A 43 0.43 17.66 4.56
N ASN A 44 -0.20 17.89 5.71
CA ASN A 44 0.47 17.97 7.00
C ASN A 44 0.38 16.64 7.77
N GLU A 45 0.93 16.60 8.98
CA GLU A 45 0.93 15.39 9.81
C GLU A 45 -0.46 14.94 10.22
N ASP A 46 -1.39 15.88 10.44
CA ASP A 46 -2.78 15.56 10.82
C ASP A 46 -3.52 14.87 9.67
N ASP A 47 -3.36 15.36 8.44
CA ASP A 47 -3.96 14.75 7.23
C ASP A 47 -3.47 13.29 7.07
N ILE A 48 -2.17 13.07 7.28
CA ILE A 48 -1.56 11.74 7.20
C ILE A 48 -2.05 10.85 8.35
N ALA A 49 -2.15 11.39 9.57
CA ALA A 49 -2.59 10.65 10.74
C ALA A 49 -4.04 10.17 10.62
N GLU A 50 -4.93 11.00 10.04
CA GLU A 50 -6.31 10.61 9.75
C GLU A 50 -6.36 9.42 8.78
N LEU A 51 -5.58 9.46 7.70
CA LEU A 51 -5.51 8.37 6.71
C LEU A 51 -4.92 7.09 7.29
N ILE A 52 -3.85 7.17 8.08
CA ILE A 52 -3.27 6.01 8.80
C ILE A 52 -4.28 5.42 9.78
N ALA A 53 -5.08 6.26 10.43
CA ALA A 53 -6.17 5.82 11.31
C ALA A 53 -7.40 5.30 10.56
N HIS A 54 -7.34 5.20 9.23
CA HIS A 54 -8.45 4.83 8.34
C HIS A 54 -9.71 5.69 8.55
N LYS A 55 -9.52 6.96 8.91
CA LYS A 55 -10.59 7.94 9.02
C LYS A 55 -10.81 8.62 7.68
N LEU A 56 -12.04 9.08 7.45
CA LEU A 56 -12.30 10.01 6.36
C LEU A 56 -11.51 11.30 6.62
N PRO A 57 -10.74 11.80 5.63
CA PRO A 57 -10.00 13.03 5.79
C PRO A 57 -10.97 14.19 6.03
N SER A 58 -10.63 15.05 6.99
CA SER A 58 -11.41 16.24 7.33
C SER A 58 -11.05 17.46 6.47
N ARG A 59 -9.92 17.38 5.76
CA ARG A 59 -9.34 18.43 4.92
C ARG A 59 -9.19 17.99 3.47
N HIS A 60 -9.20 18.98 2.59
CA HIS A 60 -9.06 18.77 1.15
C HIS A 60 -7.73 18.09 0.79
N GLU A 61 -6.64 18.46 1.47
CA GLU A 61 -5.32 17.87 1.26
C GLU A 61 -5.30 16.37 1.58
N GLY A 62 -6.05 15.94 2.60
CA GLY A 62 -6.25 14.52 2.92
C GLY A 62 -7.10 13.78 1.86
N GLU A 63 -8.06 14.44 1.22
CA GLU A 63 -8.79 13.86 0.07
C GLU A 63 -7.86 13.72 -1.14
N CYS A 64 -7.06 14.75 -1.43
CA CYS A 64 -6.07 14.73 -2.51
C CYS A 64 -5.00 13.65 -2.31
N MET A 65 -4.61 13.36 -1.07
CA MET A 65 -3.73 12.24 -0.74
C MET A 65 -4.31 10.91 -1.25
N ILE A 66 -5.60 10.64 -1.01
CA ILE A 66 -6.26 9.41 -1.47
C ILE A 66 -6.24 9.32 -2.99
N PHE A 67 -6.55 10.42 -3.68
CA PHE A 67 -6.50 10.49 -5.14
C PHE A 67 -5.10 10.21 -5.69
N CYS A 68 -4.09 10.94 -5.19
CA CYS A 68 -2.69 10.77 -5.60
C CYS A 68 -2.22 9.33 -5.39
N PHE A 69 -2.57 8.74 -4.25
CA PHE A 69 -2.18 7.38 -3.92
C PHE A 69 -2.76 6.35 -4.90
N HIS A 70 -4.07 6.44 -5.19
CA HIS A 70 -4.72 5.55 -6.15
C HIS A 70 -4.20 5.74 -7.57
N LYS A 71 -3.87 6.97 -7.96
CA LYS A 71 -3.24 7.27 -9.25
C LYS A 71 -1.87 6.61 -9.36
N HIS A 72 -1.01 6.72 -8.34
CA HIS A 72 0.31 6.08 -8.33
C HIS A 72 0.26 4.55 -8.32
N LEU A 73 -0.80 3.97 -7.74
CA LEU A 73 -1.05 2.53 -7.80
C LEU A 73 -1.65 2.08 -9.14
N GLY A 74 -2.01 3.02 -10.02
CA GLY A 74 -2.63 2.72 -11.31
C GLY A 74 -4.11 2.36 -11.21
N LEU A 75 -4.75 2.57 -10.05
CA LEU A 75 -6.16 2.27 -9.80
C LEU A 75 -7.09 3.38 -10.29
N MET A 76 -6.56 4.58 -10.48
CA MET A 76 -7.32 5.76 -10.90
C MET A 76 -6.58 6.51 -12.00
N ASN A 77 -7.34 7.00 -12.97
CA ASN A 77 -6.84 7.84 -14.06
C ASN A 77 -6.69 9.29 -13.59
N GLU A 78 -6.02 10.10 -14.41
CA GLU A 78 -5.83 11.55 -14.20
C GLU A 78 -7.15 12.33 -14.02
N ASP A 79 -8.24 11.84 -14.62
CA ASP A 79 -9.55 12.48 -14.59
C ASP A 79 -10.42 12.09 -13.37
N GLY A 80 -9.90 11.26 -12.46
CA GLY A 80 -10.66 10.76 -11.30
C GLY A 80 -11.49 9.52 -11.58
N THR A 81 -11.50 9.00 -12.80
CA THR A 81 -12.19 7.74 -13.11
C THR A 81 -11.36 6.52 -12.69
N LEU A 82 -12.03 5.44 -12.31
CA LEU A 82 -11.36 4.19 -11.97
C LEU A 82 -10.73 3.57 -13.21
N ASN A 83 -9.46 3.21 -13.09
CA ASN A 83 -8.79 2.42 -14.10
C ASN A 83 -9.19 0.95 -13.92
N LYS A 84 -9.91 0.40 -14.91
CA LYS A 84 -10.40 -0.99 -14.87
C LYS A 84 -9.33 -2.02 -15.22
N GLU A 85 -8.17 -1.56 -15.66
CA GLU A 85 -7.01 -2.40 -16.00
C GLU A 85 -5.98 -2.46 -14.85
N GLY A 86 -6.15 -1.61 -13.82
CA GLY A 86 -5.29 -1.52 -12.64
C GLY A 86 -5.60 -2.53 -11.55
#